data_AF-A0A7S3S609-F1
#
_entry.id   AF-A0A7S3S609-F1
#
_cell.length_a   1.000
_cell.length_b   1.000
_cell.length_c   1.000
_cell.angle_alpha   90.00
_cell.angle_beta   90.00
_cell.angle_gamma   90.00
#
_symmetry.space_group_name_H-M   'P 1'
#
loop_
_entity.id
_entity.type
_entity.pdbx_description
1 polymer ?
#
loop_
_entity_poly.entity_id
_entity_poly.type
_entity_poly.pdbx_seq_one_letter_code
_entity_poly.pdbx_strand_id
1 'polypeptide(L)'
;PPPPPPPPSPPPAPPGQSCVGDWDCAGNENCVSGICKLNDGEWCSSNWECGNGNCRGNRCCKLGISGLCTECNTDGYCGECTGGYYVRSSFALDCTAEESPEPPPPPPPPSPP
;
A
#
# COMPACT_ATOMS: atom_id res chain seq x y z
N PRO A 1 12.06 -44.54 -29.18
CA PRO A 1 12.92 -43.56 -28.48
C PRO A 1 12.04 -42.75 -27.53
N PRO A 2 12.44 -42.49 -26.28
CA PRO A 2 11.70 -41.56 -25.44
C PRO A 2 11.75 -40.15 -26.05
N PRO A 3 10.70 -39.33 -25.90
CA PRO A 3 10.77 -37.92 -26.27
C PRO A 3 11.88 -37.23 -25.46
N PRO A 4 12.57 -36.23 -26.05
CA PRO A 4 13.52 -35.44 -25.30
C PRO A 4 12.81 -34.78 -24.11
N PRO A 5 13.49 -34.63 -22.95
CA PRO A 5 12.92 -33.89 -21.84
C PRO A 5 12.58 -32.46 -22.29
N PRO A 6 11.51 -31.85 -21.75
CA PRO A 6 11.22 -30.45 -22.02
C PRO A 6 12.42 -29.58 -21.60
N PRO A 7 12.65 -28.45 -22.30
CA PRO A 7 13.67 -27.50 -21.88
C PRO A 7 13.37 -27.01 -20.44
N PRO A 8 14.41 -26.64 -19.67
CA PRO A 8 14.21 -26.05 -18.35
C PRO A 8 13.35 -24.79 -18.46
N SER A 9 12.46 -24.58 -17.50
CA SER A 9 11.65 -23.37 -17.42
C SER A 9 12.55 -22.13 -17.37
N PRO A 10 12.18 -21.02 -18.04
CA PRO A 10 12.90 -19.76 -17.91
C PRO A 10 12.92 -19.30 -16.45
N PRO A 11 13.93 -18.52 -16.04
CA PRO A 11 13.94 -17.91 -14.71
C PRO A 11 12.72 -17.00 -14.53
N PRO A 12 12.22 -16.86 -13.29
CA PRO A 12 11.15 -15.91 -12.99
C PRO A 12 11.49 -14.49 -13.44
N ALA A 13 10.50 -13.81 -14.01
CA ALA A 13 10.63 -12.50 -14.60
C ALA A 13 10.55 -11.39 -13.52
N PRO A 14 11.42 -10.36 -13.60
CA PRO A 14 11.38 -9.24 -12.66
C PRO A 14 10.13 -8.34 -12.85
N PRO A 15 9.87 -7.40 -11.90
CA PRO A 15 8.80 -6.42 -12.02
C PRO A 15 8.82 -5.68 -13.37
N GLY A 16 7.64 -5.50 -13.96
CA GLY A 16 7.48 -4.84 -15.25
C GLY A 16 7.67 -5.74 -16.48
N GLN A 17 8.06 -6.99 -16.31
CA GLN A 17 8.11 -7.96 -17.41
C GLN A 17 6.76 -8.64 -17.65
N SER A 18 6.58 -9.16 -18.85
CA SER A 18 5.38 -9.91 -19.22
C SER A 18 5.29 -11.25 -18.49
N CYS A 19 4.08 -11.62 -18.11
CA CYS A 19 3.76 -12.89 -17.44
C CYS A 19 2.42 -13.44 -17.93
N VAL A 20 2.19 -14.73 -17.70
CA VAL A 20 0.91 -15.40 -17.94
C VAL A 20 0.21 -15.73 -16.62
N GLY A 21 0.98 -16.08 -15.59
CA GLY A 21 0.52 -16.26 -14.22
C GLY A 21 1.56 -15.85 -13.19
N ASP A 22 1.17 -15.87 -11.92
CA ASP A 22 2.01 -15.36 -10.81
C ASP A 22 3.33 -16.14 -10.68
N TRP A 23 3.34 -17.42 -11.07
CA TRP A 23 4.54 -18.26 -11.07
C TRP A 23 5.61 -17.81 -12.08
N ASP A 24 5.24 -16.99 -13.07
CA ASP A 24 6.20 -16.42 -14.00
C ASP A 24 6.96 -15.24 -13.37
N CYS A 25 6.49 -14.71 -12.23
CA CYS A 25 7.04 -13.52 -11.58
C CYS A 25 8.02 -13.86 -10.46
N ALA A 26 9.02 -12.99 -10.28
CA ALA A 26 10.19 -13.25 -9.45
C ALA A 26 10.03 -13.04 -7.94
N GLY A 27 9.29 -13.89 -7.22
CA GLY A 27 9.28 -13.86 -5.74
C GLY A 27 7.99 -13.32 -5.14
N ASN A 28 8.00 -12.11 -4.58
CA ASN A 28 6.87 -11.42 -3.94
C ASN A 28 6.12 -10.49 -4.93
N GLU A 29 5.85 -10.97 -6.14
CA GLU A 29 5.11 -10.22 -7.15
C GLU A 29 4.04 -11.09 -7.81
N ASN A 30 2.99 -10.45 -8.29
CA ASN A 30 1.83 -11.09 -8.92
C ASN A 30 1.73 -10.67 -10.39
N CYS A 31 1.19 -11.55 -11.22
CA CYS A 31 0.94 -11.26 -12.62
C CYS A 31 -0.38 -10.50 -12.78
N VAL A 32 -0.28 -9.17 -12.86
CA VAL A 32 -1.45 -8.29 -12.97
C VAL A 32 -1.50 -7.70 -14.36
N SER A 33 -2.59 -8.00 -15.09
CA SER A 33 -2.80 -7.57 -16.47
C SER A 33 -1.65 -7.98 -17.41
N GLY A 34 -1.10 -9.19 -17.21
CA GLY A 34 -0.02 -9.74 -18.03
C GLY A 34 1.35 -9.14 -17.76
N ILE A 35 1.52 -8.39 -16.67
CA ILE A 35 2.78 -7.80 -16.23
C ILE A 35 3.05 -8.16 -14.76
N CYS A 36 4.28 -8.53 -14.43
CA CYS A 36 4.68 -8.75 -13.04
C CYS A 36 4.66 -7.44 -12.26
N LYS A 37 3.87 -7.41 -11.18
CA LYS A 37 3.69 -6.25 -10.30
C LYS A 37 4.03 -6.60 -8.87
N LEU A 38 4.69 -5.68 -8.19
CA LEU A 38 5.03 -5.74 -6.78
C LEU A 38 3.78 -5.86 -5.89
N ASN A 39 3.92 -6.68 -4.84
CA ASN A 39 2.91 -6.84 -3.80
C ASN A 39 2.84 -5.62 -2.85
N ASP A 40 1.76 -5.55 -2.08
CA ASP A 40 1.62 -4.54 -1.03
C ASP A 40 2.81 -4.61 -0.05
N GLY A 41 3.37 -3.46 0.33
CA GLY A 41 4.50 -3.34 1.24
C GLY A 41 5.88 -3.45 0.60
N GLU A 42 5.96 -3.89 -0.66
CA GLU A 42 7.22 -3.97 -1.40
C GLU A 42 7.74 -2.59 -1.83
N TRP A 43 9.06 -2.50 -1.99
CA TRP A 43 9.72 -1.26 -2.39
C TRP A 43 9.45 -0.92 -3.86
N CYS A 44 8.90 0.26 -4.10
CA CYS A 44 8.61 0.75 -5.43
C CYS A 44 9.27 2.11 -5.68
N SER A 45 9.55 2.38 -6.95
CA SER A 45 9.98 3.68 -7.46
C SER A 45 8.84 4.43 -8.14
N SER A 46 7.79 3.74 -8.57
CA SER A 46 6.68 4.31 -9.33
C SER A 46 5.38 3.53 -9.14
N ASN A 47 4.27 4.25 -9.25
CA ASN A 47 2.91 3.72 -9.15
C ASN A 47 2.67 2.48 -10.01
N TRP A 48 3.22 2.48 -11.23
CA TRP A 48 3.00 1.40 -12.18
C TRP A 48 3.60 0.07 -11.71
N GLU A 49 4.57 0.05 -10.81
CA GLU A 49 5.21 -1.19 -10.35
C GLU A 49 4.30 -1.98 -9.40
N CYS A 50 3.43 -1.30 -8.67
CA CYS A 50 2.54 -1.91 -7.69
C CYS A 50 1.30 -2.52 -8.35
N GLY A 51 0.85 -3.69 -7.87
CA GLY A 51 -0.37 -4.34 -8.40
C GLY A 51 -1.59 -3.43 -8.35
N ASN A 52 -1.65 -2.58 -7.32
CA ASN A 52 -2.74 -1.65 -7.05
C ASN A 52 -2.50 -0.23 -7.62
N GLY A 53 -1.37 0.01 -8.29
CA GLY A 53 -1.09 1.32 -8.89
C GLY A 53 -0.71 2.41 -7.89
N ASN A 54 -0.48 2.09 -6.61
CA ASN A 54 -0.24 3.07 -5.55
C ASN A 54 1.15 2.89 -4.95
N CYS A 55 2.12 3.71 -5.35
CA CYS A 55 3.45 3.76 -4.77
C CYS A 55 3.58 5.05 -3.95
N ARG A 56 3.73 4.94 -2.62
CA ARG A 56 3.84 6.11 -1.73
C ARG A 56 4.92 5.87 -0.68
N GLY A 57 5.75 6.88 -0.44
CA GLY A 57 6.94 6.76 0.41
C GLY A 57 7.79 5.55 0.03
N ASN A 58 7.94 5.31 -1.28
CA ASN A 58 8.67 4.19 -1.85
C ASN A 58 8.14 2.79 -1.52
N ARG A 59 6.87 2.67 -1.10
CA ARG A 59 6.21 1.37 -0.91
C ARG A 59 4.88 1.24 -1.62
N CYS A 60 4.60 0.01 -2.05
CA CYS A 60 3.32 -0.34 -2.63
C CYS A 60 2.24 -0.34 -1.56
N CYS A 61 1.25 0.52 -1.74
CA CYS A 61 0.14 0.70 -0.85
C CYS A 61 -1.04 -0.20 -1.24
N LYS A 62 -1.77 -0.67 -0.22
CA LYS A 62 -3.03 -1.39 -0.40
C LYS A 62 -4.08 -0.54 -1.12
N LEU A 63 -5.04 -1.22 -1.73
CA LEU A 63 -6.25 -0.56 -2.23
C LEU A 63 -7.00 0.15 -1.10
N GLY A 64 -7.65 1.25 -1.45
CA GLY A 64 -8.43 2.04 -0.51
C GLY A 64 -7.60 2.95 0.40
N ILE A 65 -6.28 3.04 0.19
CA ILE A 65 -5.44 3.98 0.92
C ILE A 65 -5.84 5.41 0.59
N SER A 66 -6.14 6.19 1.63
CA SER A 66 -6.59 7.58 1.52
C SER A 66 -5.57 8.45 0.79
N GLY A 67 -6.02 9.48 0.07
CA GLY A 67 -5.11 10.46 -0.57
C GLY A 67 -4.23 11.24 0.42
N LEU A 68 -4.58 11.20 1.72
CA LEU A 68 -3.85 11.85 2.79
C LEU A 68 -2.64 11.04 3.25
N CYS A 69 -2.61 9.74 2.96
CA CYS A 69 -1.50 8.87 3.28
C CYS A 69 -0.27 9.16 2.40
N THR A 70 0.85 9.53 3.01
CA THR A 70 2.08 9.89 2.28
C THR A 70 3.06 8.74 2.16
N GLU A 71 2.99 7.76 3.07
CA GLU A 71 3.87 6.59 3.09
C GLU A 71 3.13 5.36 3.61
N CYS A 72 3.43 4.20 3.03
CA CYS A 72 2.90 2.93 3.48
C CYS A 72 3.95 2.11 4.24
N ASN A 73 3.51 1.30 5.20
CA ASN A 73 4.38 0.40 5.95
C ASN A 73 4.71 -0.88 5.17
N THR A 74 5.44 -1.81 5.79
CA THR A 74 5.89 -3.09 5.21
C THR A 74 4.75 -4.02 4.79
N ASP A 75 3.53 -3.74 5.22
CA ASP A 75 2.34 -4.52 4.91
C ASP A 75 1.43 -3.77 3.91
N GLY A 76 1.84 -2.58 3.47
CA GLY A 76 1.10 -1.71 2.56
C GLY A 76 -0.05 -0.92 3.19
N TYR A 77 -0.17 -0.91 4.52
CA TYR A 77 -1.10 -0.01 5.23
C TYR A 77 -0.50 1.39 5.37
N CYS A 78 -1.34 2.37 5.68
CA CYS A 78 -0.86 3.72 5.87
C CYS A 78 0.07 3.80 7.10
N GLY A 79 1.30 4.27 6.88
CA GLY A 79 2.32 4.46 7.91
C GLY A 79 2.45 5.93 8.31
N GLU A 80 2.37 6.83 7.33
CA GLU A 80 2.50 8.28 7.55
C GLU A 80 1.39 9.04 6.83
N CYS A 81 0.94 10.13 7.45
CA CYS A 81 -0.12 10.98 6.94
C CYS A 81 0.40 12.40 6.67
N THR A 82 -0.29 13.10 5.76
CA THR A 82 -0.11 14.54 5.54
C THR A 82 -0.37 15.30 6.86
N GLY A 83 0.35 16.39 7.09
CA GLY A 83 0.29 17.15 8.34
C GLY A 83 -1.14 17.50 8.79
N GLY A 84 -1.39 17.38 10.10
CA GLY A 84 -2.72 17.55 10.71
C GLY A 84 -3.57 16.27 10.77
N TYR A 85 -3.07 15.18 10.19
CA TYR A 85 -3.68 13.86 10.27
C TYR A 85 -2.71 12.85 10.86
N TYR A 86 -3.26 11.80 11.51
CA TYR A 86 -2.49 10.73 12.10
C TYR A 86 -3.05 9.35 11.72
N VAL A 87 -2.18 8.35 11.79
CA VAL A 87 -2.54 6.94 11.61
C VAL A 87 -3.13 6.42 12.92
N ARG A 88 -4.40 5.99 12.88
CA ARG A 88 -5.10 5.49 14.08
C ARG A 88 -4.59 4.12 14.54
N SER A 89 -4.09 3.31 13.62
CA SER A 89 -3.58 1.94 13.85
C SER A 89 -2.67 1.52 12.72
N SER A 90 -1.74 0.59 12.97
CA SER A 90 -0.81 0.03 11.97
C SER A 90 -1.48 -0.67 10.79
N PHE A 91 -2.78 -0.98 10.91
CA PHE A 91 -3.62 -1.58 9.87
C PHE A 91 -4.57 -0.55 9.21
N ALA A 92 -4.38 0.74 9.47
CA ALA A 92 -5.26 1.77 8.93
C ALA A 92 -5.05 1.93 7.42
N LEU A 93 -6.16 2.01 6.69
CA LEU A 93 -6.16 2.42 5.28
C LEU A 93 -6.33 3.94 5.15
N ASP A 94 -6.70 4.63 6.23
CA ASP A 94 -7.08 6.03 6.20
C ASP A 94 -6.38 6.85 7.30
N CYS A 95 -6.34 8.16 7.09
CA CYS A 95 -5.68 9.12 7.97
C CYS A 95 -6.75 9.91 8.70
N THR A 96 -6.76 9.83 10.02
CA THR A 96 -7.74 10.52 10.85
C THR A 96 -7.25 11.92 11.15
N ALA A 97 -8.10 12.94 11.03
CA ALA A 97 -7.75 14.29 11.46
C ALA A 97 -7.59 14.33 12.98
N GLU A 98 -6.64 15.09 13.50
CA GLU A 98 -6.71 15.50 14.90
C GLU A 98 -7.92 16.42 15.05
N GLU A 99 -9.00 15.92 15.65
CA GLU A 99 -10.07 16.82 16.12
C GLU A 99 -9.41 17.80 17.09
N SER A 100 -9.42 19.09 16.74
CA SER A 100 -9.03 20.14 17.66
C SER A 100 -9.84 19.94 18.93
N PRO A 101 -9.22 19.85 20.13
CA PRO A 101 -9.97 19.65 21.36
C PRO A 101 -10.99 20.78 21.46
N GLU A 102 -12.28 20.44 21.48
CA GLU A 102 -13.34 21.43 21.65
C GLU A 102 -13.01 22.28 22.89
N PRO A 103 -13.15 23.62 22.82
CA PRO A 103 -12.94 24.45 23.99
C PRO A 103 -13.86 23.95 25.12
N PRO A 104 -13.38 23.90 26.38
CA PRO A 104 -14.21 23.45 27.48
C PRO A 104 -15.51 24.27 27.51
N PRO A 105 -16.65 23.64 27.86
CA PRO A 105 -17.92 24.37 27.93
C PRO A 105 -17.77 25.57 28.87
N PRO A 106 -18.40 26.73 28.55
CA PRO A 106 -18.33 27.89 29.42
C PRO A 106 -18.83 27.54 30.83
N PRO A 107 -18.27 28.15 31.88
CA PRO A 107 -18.73 27.92 33.24
C PRO A 107 -20.23 28.24 33.35
N PRO A 108 -20.99 27.50 34.19
CA PRO A 108 -22.40 27.79 34.40
C PRO A 108 -22.57 29.23 34.92
N PRO A 109 -23.67 29.93 34.55
CA PRO A 109 -23.95 31.26 35.07
C PRO A 109 -24.07 31.23 36.60
N PRO A 110 -23.68 32.31 37.31
CA PRO A 110 -23.86 32.39 38.75
C PRO A 110 -25.34 32.25 39.11
N SER A 111 -25.62 31.49 40.17
CA SER A 111 -26.98 31.35 40.71
C SER A 111 -27.55 32.72 41.10
N PRO A 112 -28.82 33.03 40.80
CA PRO A 112 -29.46 34.24 41.28
C PRO A 112 -29.58 34.24 42.82
N PRO A 113 -29.59 35.43 43.46
CA PRO A 113 -29.69 35.60 44.91
C PRO A 113 -31.03 35.17 45.50
#